data_AF-A0A2V7TQV5-F1
#
_entry.id   AF-A0A2V7TQV5-F1
#
_cell.length_a   1.000
_cell.length_b   1.000
_cell.length_c   1.000
_cell.angle_alpha   90.00
_cell.angle_beta   90.00
_cell.angle_gamma   90.00
#
_symmetry.space_group_name_H-M   'P 1'
#
loop_
_entity.id
_entity.type
_entity.pdbx_description
1 polymer ?
#
loop_
_entity_poly.entity_id
_entity_poly.type
_entity_poly.pdbx_seq_one_letter_code
_entity_poly.pdbx_strand_id
1 'polypeptide(L)' 'MATDVEVIRRRFTVDEYHRMGEAGILNEDDRVELVRGEIVQMSPIGIQHAACVARLTEILLGRLRGR' A
#
# COMPACT_ATOMS: atom_id res chain seq x y z
N MET A 1 34.71 -18.09 -15.32
CA MET A 1 33.42 -18.56 -15.88
C MET A 1 32.33 -18.02 -14.99
N ALA A 2 31.75 -16.88 -15.34
CA ALA A 2 30.58 -16.35 -14.64
C ALA A 2 29.38 -17.12 -15.17
N THR A 3 28.73 -17.90 -14.32
CA THR A 3 27.45 -18.53 -14.65
C THR A 3 26.40 -17.42 -14.69
N ASP A 4 25.82 -17.19 -15.85
CA ASP A 4 24.68 -16.30 -16.03
C ASP A 4 23.48 -16.94 -15.31
N VAL A 5 23.11 -16.41 -14.14
CA VAL A 5 21.94 -16.86 -13.38
C VAL A 5 20.78 -15.97 -13.80
N GLU A 6 19.83 -16.54 -14.54
CA GLU A 6 18.62 -15.82 -14.93
C GLU A 6 17.73 -15.58 -13.68
N VAL A 7 17.57 -14.32 -13.29
CA VAL A 7 16.75 -13.93 -12.14
C VAL A 7 15.29 -13.82 -12.57
N ILE A 8 14.47 -14.81 -12.22
CA ILE A 8 13.03 -14.80 -12.48
C ILE A 8 12.31 -14.02 -11.36
N ARG A 9 11.58 -12.96 -11.72
CA ARG A 9 10.74 -12.22 -10.76
C ARG A 9 9.40 -12.91 -10.56
N ARG A 10 9.09 -13.26 -9.31
CA ARG A 10 7.78 -13.77 -8.88
C ARG A 10 6.91 -12.62 -8.36
N ARG A 11 5.61 -12.69 -8.64
CA ARG A 11 4.58 -11.79 -8.07
C ARG A 11 3.98 -12.37 -6.81
N PHE A 12 3.68 -11.51 -5.84
CA PHE A 12 3.00 -11.87 -4.61
C PHE A 12 1.48 -11.94 -4.80
N THR A 13 0.84 -12.84 -4.07
CA THR A 13 -0.62 -12.86 -3.90
C THR A 13 -1.06 -11.99 -2.72
N VAL A 14 -2.35 -11.71 -2.63
CA VAL A 14 -2.96 -11.00 -1.49
C VAL A 14 -2.74 -11.77 -0.19
N ASP A 15 -2.96 -13.10 -0.21
CA ASP A 15 -2.76 -13.95 0.96
C ASP A 15 -1.30 -13.96 1.44
N GLU A 16 -0.34 -13.95 0.51
CA GLU A 16 1.08 -13.86 0.85
C GLU A 16 1.42 -12.54 1.53
N TYR A 17 0.89 -11.43 1.01
CA TYR A 17 1.07 -10.09 1.60
C TYR A 17 0.52 -10.02 3.03
N HIS A 18 -0.67 -10.57 3.30
CA HIS A 18 -1.22 -10.62 4.64
C HIS A 18 -0.39 -11.49 5.59
N ARG A 19 0.05 -12.67 5.14
CA ARG A 19 0.93 -13.54 5.94
C ARG A 19 2.26 -12.87 6.28
N MET A 20 2.80 -12.02 5.41
CA MET A 20 4.00 -11.23 5.72
C MET A 20 3.76 -10.28 6.89
N GLY A 21 2.58 -9.66 6.97
CA GLY A 21 2.18 -8.83 8.12
C GLY A 21 2.04 -9.65 9.40
N GLU A 22 1.34 -10.79 9.34
CA GLU A 22 1.16 -11.70 10.49
C GLU A 22 2.48 -12.25 11.01
N ALA A 23 3.44 -12.52 10.12
CA ALA A 23 4.78 -12.98 10.44
C ALA A 23 5.73 -11.86 10.92
N GLY A 24 5.29 -10.59 10.92
CA GLY A 24 6.10 -9.44 11.30
C GLY A 24 7.19 -9.05 10.30
N ILE A 25 7.13 -9.57 9.06
CA ILE A 25 8.03 -9.18 7.97
C ILE A 25 7.71 -7.76 7.49
N LEU A 26 6.42 -7.44 7.43
CA LEU A 26 5.91 -6.09 7.17
C LEU A 26 5.24 -5.57 8.44
N ASN A 27 5.51 -4.33 8.79
CA ASN A 27 4.89 -3.63 9.91
C ASN A 27 4.13 -2.38 9.42
N GLU A 28 3.37 -1.75 10.32
CA GLU A 28 2.53 -0.58 9.99
C GLU A 28 3.36 0.65 9.58
N ASP A 29 4.59 0.76 10.07
CA ASP A 29 5.49 1.88 9.78
C ASP A 29 6.20 1.74 8.42
N ASP A 30 6.25 0.54 7.83
CA ASP A 30 6.86 0.31 6.52
C ASP A 30 6.15 1.07 5.39
N ARG A 31 4.85 1.36 5.59
CA ARG A 31 3.97 2.08 4.64
C ARG A 31 4.11 1.55 3.22
N VAL A 32 3.76 0.28 3.02
CA VAL A 32 3.78 -0.38 1.70
C VAL A 32 2.37 -0.75 1.21
N GLU A 33 2.25 -0.97 -0.09
CA GLU A 33 1.03 -1.40 -0.76
C GLU A 33 1.33 -2.59 -1.69
N LEU A 34 0.38 -3.52 -1.82
CA LEU A 34 0.43 -4.56 -2.85
C LEU A 34 -0.26 -4.06 -4.13
N VAL A 35 0.53 -3.76 -5.16
CA VAL A 35 0.02 -3.29 -6.46
C VAL A 35 0.43 -4.26 -7.55
N ARG A 36 -0.56 -4.94 -8.17
CA ARG A 36 -0.34 -5.91 -9.26
C ARG A 36 0.66 -7.03 -8.93
N GLY A 37 0.71 -7.43 -7.65
CA GLY A 37 1.61 -8.47 -7.16
C GLY A 37 3.02 -8.00 -6.83
N GLU A 38 3.23 -6.68 -6.74
CA GLU A 38 4.48 -6.06 -6.30
C GLU A 38 4.23 -5.28 -5.00
N ILE A 39 5.16 -5.37 -4.06
CA ILE A 39 5.13 -4.56 -2.84
C ILE A 39 5.83 -3.24 -3.15
N VAL A 40 5.08 -2.16 -3.14
CA VAL A 40 5.56 -0.81 -3.45
C VAL A 40 5.47 0.08 -2.23
N GLN A 41 6.40 1.02 -2.09
CA GLN A 41 6.34 2.00 -1.01
C GLN A 41 5.24 3.02 -1.29
N MET A 42 4.40 3.27 -0.29
CA MET A 42 3.34 4.26 -0.37
C MET A 42 3.96 5.66 -0.41
N SER A 43 3.50 6.46 -1.37
CA SER A 43 3.86 7.87 -1.46
C SER A 43 3.66 8.58 -0.11
N PRO A 44 4.57 9.48 0.28
CA PRO A 44 4.41 10.22 1.53
C PRO A 44 3.17 11.11 1.47
N ILE A 45 2.43 11.18 2.57
CA ILE A 45 1.27 12.06 2.69
C ILE A 45 1.77 13.45 3.10
N GLY A 46 1.87 14.34 2.11
CA GLY A 46 2.19 15.76 2.34
C GLY A 46 0.98 16.55 2.87
N ILE A 47 1.25 17.75 3.40
CA ILE A 47 0.23 18.66 3.96
C ILE A 47 -0.92 18.93 2.98
N GLN A 48 -0.59 19.19 1.70
CA GLN A 48 -1.61 19.46 0.67
C GLN A 48 -2.50 18.24 0.42
N HIS A 49 -1.92 17.04 0.39
CA HIS A 49 -2.68 15.80 0.26
C HIS A 49 -3.61 15.60 1.46
N ALA A 50 -3.09 15.74 2.68
CA ALA A 50 -3.86 15.59 3.91
C ALA A 50 -5.04 16.59 3.96
N ALA A 51 -4.81 17.85 3.61
CA ALA A 51 -5.86 18.88 3.59
C ALA A 51 -6.96 18.57 2.57
N CYS A 52 -6.57 18.05 1.39
CA CYS A 52 -7.53 17.64 0.36
C CYS A 52 -8.41 16.48 0.86
N VAL A 53 -7.78 15.43 1.42
CA VAL A 53 -8.49 14.28 1.98
C VAL A 53 -9.46 14.70 3.08
N ALA A 54 -9.01 15.51 4.06
CA ALA A 54 -9.86 15.97 5.16
C ALA A 54 -11.11 16.73 4.67
N ARG A 55 -10.93 17.66 3.73
CA ARG A 55 -12.05 18.42 3.14
C ARG A 55 -13.04 17.52 2.42
N LEU A 56 -12.55 16.56 1.63
CA LEU A 56 -13.42 15.62 0.92
C LEU A 56 -14.19 14.74 1.90
N THR A 57 -13.55 14.25 2.95
CA THR A 57 -14.21 13.47 4.01
C THR A 57 -15.35 14.24 4.67
N GLU A 58 -15.13 15.51 5.04
CA GLU A 58 -16.18 16.35 5.64
C GLU A 58 -17.39 16.51 4.71
N ILE A 59 -17.14 16.84 3.43
CA ILE A 59 -18.20 17.04 2.45
C ILE A 59 -19.00 15.74 2.23
N LEU A 60 -18.31 14.62 2.01
CA LEU A 60 -18.96 13.35 1.70
C LEU A 60 -19.76 12.82 2.90
N LEU A 61 -19.20 12.88 4.11
CA LEU A 61 -19.92 12.48 5.32
C LEU A 61 -21.14 13.36 5.58
N GLY A 62 -21.03 14.67 5.39
CA GLY A 62 -22.18 15.58 5.52
C GLY A 62 -23.31 15.24 4.56
N ARG A 63 -22.99 14.85 3.32
CA ARG A 63 -23.99 14.46 2.31
C ARG A 63 -24.57 13.07 2.52
N LEU A 64 -23.77 12.13 3.04
CA LEU A 64 -24.24 10.76 3.32
C LEU A 64 -25.12 10.69 4.57
N ARG A 65 -24.87 11.53 5.59
CA ARG A 65 -25.71 11.60 6.80
C ARG A 65 -27.08 12.24 6.59
N GLY A 66 -27.26 12.97 5.49
CA GLY A 66 -28.54 13.58 5.10
C GLY A 66 -29.41 12.71 4.19
N ARG A 67 -29.07 11.42 4.01
CA ARG A 67 -29.85 10.40 3.31
C ARG A 67 -30.38 9.39 4.32
#